data_AF-A0A7S1CLM3-F1
#
_entry.id   AF-A0A7S1CLM3-F1
#
_cell.length_a   1.000
_cell.length_b   1.000
_cell.length_c   1.000
_cell.angle_alpha   90.00
_cell.angle_beta   90.00
_cell.angle_gamma   90.00
#
_symmetry.space_group_name_H-M   'P 1'
#
loop_
_entity.id
_entity.type
_entity.pdbx_description
1 polymer ?
#
loop_
_entity_poly.entity_id
_entity_poly.type
_entity_poly.pdbx_seq_one_letter_code
_entity_poly.pdbx_strand_id
1 'polypeptide(L)'
;AAPLPRPLLEMLAAGALEADAVATIAKVYDQYLAFSALEHDLFSLSLPRFYTTYNSRAATEASIEDAMSTVAAALFSVCVSIGQAPIIRCPPGGPAEMVARKLETTLRDHVSGRSPLFSGGAAAATFQRPVLILLDRNVDLAVMVAHTSTYRALLDDTLGLRLNRVTVAVRSESGGGTSRKTYDLDRATDSFWAAYGGHPFPEAIAANGRELAEVTEHETAIRSKTGGGGGAAEWSDDWKVLVYDDFCRDVIGPLLSVAELRKQGVTLHLLLNDRRDAVAGVPAVYFLQPTEANVRRVIKDLADGLYDKVYLNFAAPLPRPLLEMLAAGALEADAVATIAKVYDQYLAFSALEHDLFSLSLPRFYTTYNSRAATEASIEDAMSTVAAALFSVCVSIGQAPIIRCPPGGPAEMVARKLETTLRDHVSGRSPLFSGGAAAATFQRPVLILLDRNVDLAVMVAHTSTYRALLDDTLGLRLNRVTVAVRSESGGGTSRKTYDLDRATDSFWAAYGGHPFPEAIAANGRELAEVTEHETAIRSKTGGGGGAAEWSDDWKVLVYDDFCRDVIGPLLSVAELRKQGVTLHLLLNDRRDAVAGVPAVYFLQPTEANVRRVIKDLADGLYDKVYLNFAAPLPRP
;
A
#
# COMPACT_ATOMS: atom_id res chain seq x y z
N ALA A 1 -4.31 26.26 -37.80
CA ALA A 1 -4.61 27.01 -39.05
C ALA A 1 -4.88 25.99 -40.16
N ALA A 2 -6.09 26.00 -40.71
CA ALA A 2 -6.70 24.96 -41.55
C ALA A 2 -7.20 23.71 -40.77
N PRO A 3 -8.44 23.22 -41.04
CA PRO A 3 -9.40 23.03 -39.96
C PRO A 3 -10.19 21.70 -40.01
N LEU A 4 -11.23 21.58 -39.17
CA LEU A 4 -12.35 20.59 -39.18
C LEU A 4 -12.39 19.57 -40.35
N PRO A 5 -12.63 18.27 -40.08
CA PRO A 5 -12.74 17.23 -41.12
C PRO A 5 -13.64 17.71 -42.26
N ARG A 6 -13.17 17.59 -43.50
CA ARG A 6 -13.81 18.27 -44.64
C ARG A 6 -15.35 18.14 -44.69
N PRO A 7 -15.97 16.95 -44.50
CA PRO A 7 -17.43 16.83 -44.44
C PRO A 7 -18.09 17.60 -43.29
N LEU A 8 -17.43 17.72 -42.14
CA LEU A 8 -17.90 18.49 -40.99
C LEU A 8 -17.71 20.00 -41.16
N LEU A 9 -16.66 20.43 -41.88
CA LEU A 9 -16.52 21.84 -42.28
C LEU A 9 -17.57 22.23 -43.30
N GLU A 10 -17.81 21.38 -44.30
CA GLU A 10 -18.86 21.57 -45.31
C GLU A 10 -20.26 21.55 -44.67
N MET A 11 -20.51 20.67 -43.69
CA MET A 11 -21.75 20.65 -42.90
C MET A 11 -21.91 21.89 -42.01
N LEU A 12 -20.84 22.37 -41.35
CA LEU A 12 -20.88 23.61 -40.55
C LEU A 12 -21.20 24.82 -41.44
N ALA A 13 -20.56 24.92 -42.61
CA ALA A 13 -20.78 26.01 -43.56
C ALA A 13 -22.21 25.99 -44.12
N ALA A 14 -22.74 24.82 -44.47
CA ALA A 14 -24.12 24.67 -44.91
C ALA A 14 -25.12 25.07 -43.81
N GLY A 15 -25.00 24.52 -42.60
CA GLY A 15 -25.92 24.81 -41.51
C GLY A 15 -25.86 26.27 -41.02
N ALA A 16 -24.68 26.90 -41.02
CA ALA A 16 -24.56 28.33 -40.68
C ALA A 16 -25.17 29.24 -41.75
N LEU A 17 -25.20 28.81 -43.02
CA LEU A 17 -25.86 29.50 -44.12
C LEU A 17 -27.39 29.32 -44.08
N GLU A 18 -27.87 28.11 -43.76
CA GLU A 18 -29.31 27.83 -43.53
C GLU A 18 -29.89 28.59 -42.33
N ALA A 19 -29.05 28.94 -41.34
CA ALA A 19 -29.42 29.70 -40.15
C ALA A 19 -29.23 31.24 -40.28
N ASP A 20 -28.79 31.75 -41.43
CA ASP A 20 -28.38 33.16 -41.66
C ASP A 20 -27.31 33.69 -40.66
N ALA A 21 -26.61 32.78 -39.97
CA ALA A 21 -25.73 33.07 -38.84
C ALA A 21 -24.24 33.17 -39.22
N VAL A 22 -23.94 33.24 -40.52
CA VAL A 22 -22.56 33.29 -41.05
C VAL A 22 -21.79 34.51 -40.51
N ALA A 23 -22.48 35.66 -40.35
CA ALA A 23 -21.88 36.88 -39.79
C ALA A 23 -21.56 36.77 -38.28
N THR A 24 -22.18 35.83 -37.57
CA THR A 24 -22.00 35.59 -36.12
C THR A 24 -20.70 34.83 -35.84
N ILE A 25 -20.21 34.03 -36.79
CA ILE A 25 -18.97 33.25 -36.68
C ILE A 25 -17.77 34.17 -36.97
N ALA A 26 -17.13 34.67 -35.92
CA ALA A 26 -16.06 35.66 -36.06
C ALA A 26 -14.75 35.06 -36.64
N LYS A 27 -14.32 33.89 -36.13
CA LYS A 27 -13.11 33.17 -36.56
C LYS A 27 -13.18 31.67 -36.21
N VAL A 28 -12.42 30.87 -36.96
CA VAL A 28 -12.18 29.43 -36.69
C VAL A 28 -10.68 29.22 -36.44
N TYR A 29 -10.33 28.46 -35.39
CA TYR A 29 -8.97 28.18 -34.99
C TYR A 29 -8.73 26.68 -34.70
N ASP A 30 -7.50 26.24 -34.97
CA ASP A 30 -7.06 24.86 -34.83
C ASP A 30 -5.86 24.87 -33.90
N GLN A 31 -6.04 24.32 -32.69
CA GLN A 31 -5.19 24.63 -31.53
C GLN A 31 -4.18 23.52 -31.20
N TYR A 32 -4.26 22.36 -31.86
CA TYR A 32 -3.42 21.17 -31.58
C TYR A 32 -3.51 20.71 -30.10
N LEU A 33 -4.71 20.77 -29.51
CA LEU A 33 -5.02 20.40 -28.13
C LEU A 33 -5.72 19.02 -28.03
N ALA A 34 -5.38 18.08 -28.92
CA ALA A 34 -5.91 16.71 -28.91
C ALA A 34 -5.26 15.80 -27.84
N PHE A 35 -4.71 16.41 -26.80
CA PHE A 35 -4.12 15.75 -25.63
C PHE A 35 -4.31 16.66 -24.42
N SER A 36 -4.33 16.06 -23.25
CA SER A 36 -4.35 16.74 -21.95
C SER A 36 -2.93 16.70 -21.39
N ALA A 37 -2.24 17.84 -21.35
CA ALA A 37 -1.02 17.95 -20.55
C ALA A 37 -1.39 17.77 -19.07
N LEU A 38 -0.78 16.80 -18.41
CA LEU A 38 -0.99 16.54 -16.98
C LEU A 38 0.15 17.12 -16.16
N GLU A 39 1.38 17.08 -16.70
CA GLU A 39 2.58 17.72 -16.17
C GLU A 39 3.50 18.14 -17.32
N HIS A 40 4.67 18.70 -17.01
CA HIS A 40 5.66 19.12 -18.01
C HIS A 40 6.24 17.96 -18.87
N ASP A 41 6.09 16.72 -18.38
CA ASP A 41 6.67 15.48 -18.88
C ASP A 41 5.62 14.36 -19.05
N LEU A 42 4.37 14.59 -18.60
CA LEU A 42 3.26 13.63 -18.67
C LEU A 42 2.05 14.21 -19.39
N PHE A 43 1.50 13.47 -20.35
CA PHE A 43 0.25 13.78 -21.03
C PHE A 43 -0.64 12.56 -21.16
N SER A 44 -1.95 12.81 -21.31
CA SER A 44 -2.94 11.81 -21.70
C SER A 44 -3.50 12.17 -23.07
N LEU A 45 -3.75 11.19 -23.93
CA LEU A 45 -4.53 11.41 -25.16
C LEU A 45 -6.05 11.44 -24.87
N SER A 46 -6.46 11.08 -23.66
CA SER A 46 -7.84 11.14 -23.15
C SER A 46 -8.85 10.43 -24.06
N LEU A 47 -8.46 9.25 -24.54
CA LEU A 47 -9.25 8.34 -25.37
C LEU A 47 -9.84 7.19 -24.51
N PRO A 48 -10.99 7.39 -23.85
CA PRO A 48 -11.57 6.39 -22.96
C PRO A 48 -11.96 5.13 -23.74
N ARG A 49 -11.86 3.96 -23.08
CA ARG A 49 -12.24 2.64 -23.61
C ARG A 49 -11.47 2.17 -24.85
N PHE A 50 -10.45 2.88 -25.35
CA PHE A 50 -9.68 2.52 -26.54
C PHE A 50 -9.24 1.04 -26.57
N TYR A 51 -8.66 0.55 -25.47
CA TYR A 51 -8.23 -0.86 -25.35
C TYR A 51 -9.40 -1.86 -25.49
N THR A 52 -10.55 -1.56 -24.89
CA THR A 52 -11.76 -2.40 -25.01
C THR A 52 -12.45 -2.27 -26.37
N THR A 53 -12.31 -1.14 -27.07
CA THR A 53 -12.79 -0.97 -28.44
C THR A 53 -11.94 -1.81 -29.40
N TYR A 54 -10.61 -1.70 -29.32
CA TYR A 54 -9.68 -2.45 -30.16
C TYR A 54 -9.80 -3.97 -29.97
N ASN A 55 -9.88 -4.44 -28.72
CA ASN A 55 -10.02 -5.86 -28.40
C ASN A 55 -11.48 -6.36 -28.40
N SER A 56 -12.44 -5.58 -28.92
CA SER A 56 -13.85 -5.98 -28.97
C SER A 56 -14.08 -7.07 -30.01
N ARG A 57 -14.87 -8.09 -29.67
CA ARG A 57 -15.38 -9.08 -30.64
C ARG A 57 -16.33 -8.48 -31.70
N ALA A 58 -16.78 -7.24 -31.49
CA ALA A 58 -17.57 -6.47 -32.45
C ALA A 58 -16.76 -5.39 -33.18
N ALA A 59 -15.43 -5.33 -33.00
CA ALA A 59 -14.58 -4.41 -33.74
C ALA A 59 -14.51 -4.82 -35.22
N THR A 60 -14.82 -3.87 -36.10
CA THR A 60 -14.58 -3.99 -37.55
C THR A 60 -13.21 -3.40 -37.89
N GLU A 61 -12.61 -3.86 -38.99
CA GLU A 61 -11.35 -3.32 -39.52
C GLU A 61 -11.39 -1.79 -39.67
N ALA A 62 -12.50 -1.25 -40.18
CA ALA A 62 -12.73 0.19 -40.28
C ALA A 62 -12.75 0.91 -38.91
N SER A 63 -13.39 0.31 -37.88
CA SER A 63 -13.43 0.90 -36.53
C SER A 63 -12.08 0.86 -35.81
N ILE A 64 -11.26 -0.15 -36.11
CA ILE A 64 -9.87 -0.24 -35.63
C ILE A 64 -9.03 0.84 -36.32
N GLU A 65 -9.15 0.96 -37.64
CA GLU A 65 -8.38 1.89 -38.46
C GLU A 65 -8.68 3.37 -38.12
N ASP A 66 -9.94 3.70 -37.82
CA ASP A 66 -10.36 5.01 -37.33
C ASP A 66 -9.82 5.31 -35.91
N ALA A 67 -9.90 4.33 -35.00
CA ALA A 67 -9.34 4.47 -33.65
C ALA A 67 -7.81 4.68 -33.69
N MET A 68 -7.08 3.94 -34.54
CA MET A 68 -5.63 4.14 -34.72
C MET A 68 -5.29 5.49 -35.37
N SER A 69 -6.16 5.99 -36.26
CA SER A 69 -6.03 7.33 -36.86
C SER A 69 -6.23 8.44 -35.82
N THR A 70 -7.18 8.25 -34.90
CA THR A 70 -7.43 9.15 -33.77
C THR A 70 -6.21 9.24 -32.84
N VAL A 71 -5.59 8.10 -32.48
CA VAL A 71 -4.35 8.09 -31.69
C VAL A 71 -3.21 8.81 -32.42
N ALA A 72 -3.05 8.58 -33.73
CA ALA A 72 -2.01 9.23 -34.52
C ALA A 72 -2.19 10.75 -34.62
N ALA A 73 -3.41 11.26 -34.82
CA ALA A 73 -3.70 12.70 -34.83
C ALA A 73 -3.47 13.36 -33.45
N ALA A 74 -3.78 12.64 -32.37
CA ALA A 74 -3.51 13.07 -31.01
C ALA A 74 -2.00 13.16 -30.71
N LEU A 75 -1.21 12.14 -31.09
CA LEU A 75 0.25 12.16 -30.96
C LEU A 75 0.92 13.20 -31.89
N PHE A 76 0.37 13.43 -33.09
CA PHE A 76 0.86 14.49 -33.97
C PHE A 76 0.67 15.87 -33.33
N SER A 77 -0.43 16.08 -32.61
CA SER A 77 -0.68 17.31 -31.85
C SER A 77 0.39 17.53 -30.78
N VAL A 78 0.73 16.48 -30.00
CA VAL A 78 1.85 16.51 -29.03
C VAL A 78 3.17 16.88 -29.72
N CYS A 79 3.48 16.29 -30.88
CA CYS A 79 4.71 16.60 -31.62
C CYS A 79 4.77 18.07 -32.08
N VAL A 80 3.64 18.63 -32.53
CA VAL A 80 3.54 20.05 -32.91
C VAL A 80 3.70 20.97 -31.69
N SER A 81 3.11 20.64 -30.54
CA SER A 81 3.29 21.42 -29.30
C SER A 81 4.72 21.38 -28.75
N ILE A 82 5.45 20.28 -28.94
CA ILE A 82 6.88 20.17 -28.62
C ILE A 82 7.76 20.91 -29.65
N GLY A 83 7.23 21.18 -30.85
CA GLY A 83 7.95 21.85 -31.94
C GLY A 83 9.06 21.01 -32.57
N GLN A 84 9.10 19.70 -32.33
CA GLN A 84 10.15 18.79 -32.84
C GLN A 84 9.55 17.50 -33.43
N ALA A 85 10.09 17.05 -34.56
CA ALA A 85 9.67 15.81 -35.23
C ALA A 85 10.48 14.59 -34.71
N PRO A 86 9.88 13.65 -33.95
CA PRO A 86 10.61 12.56 -33.30
C PRO A 86 11.09 11.47 -34.27
N ILE A 87 11.99 10.62 -33.79
CA ILE A 87 12.34 9.33 -34.39
C ILE A 87 11.43 8.27 -33.73
N ILE A 88 10.52 7.66 -34.49
CA ILE A 88 9.56 6.70 -33.94
C ILE A 88 10.20 5.30 -33.81
N ARG A 89 9.88 4.59 -32.73
CA ARG A 89 10.26 3.19 -32.49
C ARG A 89 9.08 2.43 -31.87
N CYS A 90 8.83 1.20 -32.31
CA CYS A 90 7.78 0.33 -31.78
C CYS A 90 8.15 -1.15 -31.98
N PRO A 91 7.53 -2.08 -31.23
CA PRO A 91 7.51 -3.49 -31.60
C PRO A 91 6.81 -3.71 -32.96
N PRO A 92 7.23 -4.72 -33.75
CA PRO A 92 6.56 -5.07 -35.01
C PRO A 92 5.28 -5.89 -34.77
N GLY A 93 4.33 -5.81 -35.70
CA GLY A 93 3.18 -6.73 -35.77
C GLY A 93 2.03 -6.46 -34.79
N GLY A 94 1.89 -5.23 -34.28
CA GLY A 94 0.87 -4.87 -33.30
C GLY A 94 0.32 -3.44 -33.46
N PRO A 95 -0.62 -3.02 -32.58
CA PRO A 95 -1.29 -1.72 -32.68
C PRO A 95 -0.31 -0.53 -32.59
N ALA A 96 0.77 -0.67 -31.82
CA ALA A 96 1.84 0.33 -31.76
C ALA A 96 2.48 0.61 -33.13
N GLU A 97 2.57 -0.39 -34.02
CA GLU A 97 3.08 -0.21 -35.39
C GLU A 97 2.04 0.45 -36.30
N MET A 98 0.75 0.16 -36.14
CA MET A 98 -0.32 0.84 -36.89
C MET A 98 -0.33 2.34 -36.59
N VAL A 99 -0.24 2.71 -35.30
CA VAL A 99 -0.09 4.10 -34.86
C VAL A 99 1.21 4.72 -35.38
N ALA A 100 2.34 4.01 -35.27
CA ALA A 100 3.64 4.50 -35.75
C ALA A 100 3.61 4.85 -37.24
N ARG A 101 3.09 3.97 -38.09
CA ARG A 101 2.98 4.19 -39.55
C ARG A 101 2.09 5.39 -39.87
N LYS A 102 0.92 5.50 -39.22
CA LYS A 102 -0.01 6.63 -39.41
C LYS A 102 0.59 7.96 -38.98
N LEU A 103 1.24 8.01 -37.81
CA LEU A 103 1.93 9.18 -37.30
C LEU A 103 3.13 9.57 -38.19
N GLU A 104 3.89 8.60 -38.70
CA GLU A 104 5.01 8.88 -39.61
C GLU A 104 4.52 9.52 -40.92
N THR A 105 3.44 9.01 -41.52
CA THR A 105 2.81 9.64 -42.69
C THR A 105 2.38 11.07 -42.36
N THR A 106 1.57 11.26 -41.30
CA THR A 106 1.09 12.61 -40.91
C THR A 106 2.24 13.61 -40.66
N LEU A 107 3.33 13.17 -40.02
CA LEU A 107 4.55 13.97 -39.84
C LEU A 107 5.24 14.27 -41.17
N ARG A 108 5.40 13.28 -42.06
CA ARG A 108 6.06 13.41 -43.36
C ARG A 108 5.34 14.43 -44.25
N ASP A 109 4.02 14.39 -44.28
CA ASP A 109 3.19 15.28 -45.09
C ASP A 109 3.32 16.74 -44.60
N HIS A 110 3.28 16.94 -43.28
CA HIS A 110 3.40 18.26 -42.65
C HIS A 110 4.83 18.83 -42.63
N VAL A 111 5.87 17.98 -42.69
CA VAL A 111 7.27 18.39 -42.88
C VAL A 111 7.58 18.69 -44.36
N SER A 112 6.87 18.05 -45.29
CA SER A 112 7.00 18.31 -46.74
C SER A 112 6.21 19.55 -47.19
N GLY A 113 5.13 19.88 -46.48
CA GLY A 113 4.36 21.11 -46.67
C GLY A 113 5.13 22.38 -46.28
N ARG A 114 4.85 23.51 -46.95
CA ARG A 114 5.48 24.82 -46.70
C ARG A 114 5.00 25.51 -45.41
N SER A 115 4.93 24.78 -44.29
CA SER A 115 4.42 25.28 -43.00
C SER A 115 5.48 25.16 -41.91
N PRO A 116 5.85 26.25 -41.20
CA PRO A 116 6.97 26.27 -40.24
C PRO A 116 6.63 25.64 -38.86
N LEU A 117 5.86 24.55 -38.84
CA LEU A 117 5.39 23.88 -37.59
C LEU A 117 6.54 23.31 -36.73
N PHE A 118 7.70 23.04 -37.34
CA PHE A 118 8.87 22.45 -36.68
C PHE A 118 10.12 23.36 -36.80
N SER A 119 9.93 24.67 -36.99
CA SER A 119 11.03 25.62 -37.22
C SER A 119 10.81 26.96 -36.52
N GLY A 120 11.18 27.04 -35.23
CA GLY A 120 11.03 28.28 -34.45
C GLY A 120 11.52 28.19 -33.00
N GLY A 121 12.83 28.06 -32.77
CA GLY A 121 13.40 28.10 -31.42
C GLY A 121 14.92 27.95 -31.39
N ALA A 122 15.56 28.54 -30.37
CA ALA A 122 17.03 28.56 -30.23
C ALA A 122 17.68 27.17 -29.97
N ALA A 123 16.87 26.13 -29.74
CA ALA A 123 17.32 24.74 -29.57
C ALA A 123 17.80 24.05 -30.86
N ALA A 124 17.75 24.72 -32.02
CA ALA A 124 18.20 24.18 -33.31
C ALA A 124 19.71 23.82 -33.37
N ALA A 125 20.49 24.12 -32.33
CA ALA A 125 21.93 23.81 -32.25
C ALA A 125 22.24 22.37 -31.78
N THR A 126 21.28 21.66 -31.19
CA THR A 126 21.48 20.27 -30.69
C THR A 126 20.98 19.23 -31.68
N PHE A 127 21.90 18.43 -32.22
CA PHE A 127 21.67 17.42 -33.28
C PHE A 127 20.82 16.19 -32.91
N GLN A 128 20.19 16.16 -31.73
CA GLN A 128 19.39 15.02 -31.25
C GLN A 128 17.90 15.26 -31.48
N ARG A 129 17.32 14.57 -32.47
CA ARG A 129 15.86 14.41 -32.55
C ARG A 129 15.38 13.51 -31.39
N PRO A 130 14.27 13.85 -30.71
CA PRO A 130 13.74 13.04 -29.63
C PRO A 130 13.28 11.67 -30.16
N VAL A 131 13.37 10.62 -29.35
CA VAL A 131 12.91 9.28 -29.72
C VAL A 131 11.53 9.05 -29.12
N LEU A 132 10.52 8.80 -29.96
CA LEU A 132 9.17 8.43 -29.54
C LEU A 132 9.07 6.90 -29.54
N ILE A 133 9.06 6.29 -28.36
CA ILE A 133 8.85 4.85 -28.19
C ILE A 133 7.34 4.61 -28.00
N LEU A 134 6.74 3.85 -28.91
CA LEU A 134 5.35 3.40 -28.83
C LEU A 134 5.32 1.93 -28.43
N LEU A 135 4.68 1.63 -27.31
CA LEU A 135 4.51 0.28 -26.77
C LEU A 135 3.02 -0.08 -26.74
N ASP A 136 2.73 -1.37 -26.92
CA ASP A 136 1.40 -1.92 -26.67
C ASP A 136 1.24 -2.26 -25.18
N ARG A 137 0.02 -2.15 -24.64
CA ARG A 137 -0.33 -2.58 -23.28
C ARG A 137 -0.09 -4.07 -23.06
N ASN A 138 -0.11 -4.87 -24.13
CA ASN A 138 0.23 -6.30 -24.09
C ASN A 138 1.73 -6.59 -23.79
N VAL A 139 2.61 -5.59 -23.79
CA VAL A 139 4.05 -5.78 -23.45
C VAL A 139 4.25 -6.02 -21.95
N ASP A 140 3.43 -5.40 -21.10
CA ASP A 140 3.40 -5.66 -19.65
C ASP A 140 1.96 -5.57 -19.14
N LEU A 141 1.30 -6.74 -19.05
CA LEU A 141 -0.04 -6.87 -18.48
C LEU A 141 -0.03 -6.82 -16.95
N ALA A 142 1.11 -7.06 -16.28
CA ALA A 142 1.18 -7.09 -14.82
C ALA A 142 1.07 -5.68 -14.24
N VAL A 143 1.73 -4.69 -14.86
CA VAL A 143 1.62 -3.26 -14.53
C VAL A 143 0.19 -2.72 -14.70
N MET A 144 -0.70 -3.41 -15.42
CA MET A 144 -2.13 -3.03 -15.53
C MET A 144 -3.03 -3.58 -14.41
N VAL A 145 -2.53 -4.48 -13.57
CA VAL A 145 -3.29 -5.10 -12.47
C VAL A 145 -2.59 -4.91 -11.11
N ALA A 146 -1.31 -4.53 -11.12
CA ALA A 146 -0.56 -4.15 -9.95
C ALA A 146 -0.89 -2.71 -9.52
N HIS A 147 -1.63 -2.57 -8.42
CA HIS A 147 -1.80 -1.29 -7.72
C HIS A 147 -0.43 -0.76 -7.27
N THR A 148 0.13 0.22 -7.99
CA THR A 148 1.46 0.74 -7.64
C THR A 148 1.36 1.68 -6.43
N SER A 149 2.30 1.58 -5.50
CA SER A 149 2.25 2.25 -4.20
C SER A 149 2.51 3.77 -4.24
N THR A 150 2.60 4.39 -5.42
CA THR A 150 2.81 5.84 -5.56
C THR A 150 1.55 6.63 -5.22
N TYR A 151 1.72 7.83 -4.65
CA TYR A 151 0.60 8.69 -4.23
C TYR A 151 -0.35 8.97 -5.40
N ARG A 152 0.16 9.29 -6.59
CA ARG A 152 -0.66 9.46 -7.81
C ARG A 152 -1.45 8.22 -8.19
N ALA A 153 -0.78 7.08 -8.35
CA ALA A 153 -1.43 5.88 -8.88
C ALA A 153 -2.52 5.36 -7.94
N LEU A 154 -2.30 5.45 -6.62
CA LEU A 154 -3.32 5.07 -5.65
C LEU A 154 -4.58 5.96 -5.77
N LEU A 155 -4.46 7.25 -6.08
CA LEU A 155 -5.61 8.12 -6.33
C LEU A 155 -6.33 7.81 -7.65
N ASP A 156 -5.64 7.31 -8.66
CA ASP A 156 -6.26 6.79 -9.90
C ASP A 156 -7.09 5.54 -9.61
N ASP A 157 -6.45 4.53 -9.03
CA ASP A 157 -7.05 3.23 -8.72
C ASP A 157 -8.22 3.33 -7.72
N THR A 158 -8.10 4.14 -6.67
CA THR A 158 -9.07 4.16 -5.55
C THR A 158 -10.13 5.26 -5.67
N LEU A 159 -9.83 6.40 -6.29
CA LEU A 159 -10.74 7.56 -6.36
C LEU A 159 -10.98 8.06 -7.80
N GLY A 160 -10.44 7.38 -8.82
CA GLY A 160 -10.71 7.65 -10.22
C GLY A 160 -10.10 8.97 -10.71
N LEU A 161 -8.83 9.24 -10.37
CA LEU A 161 -8.05 10.38 -10.84
C LEU A 161 -8.18 10.57 -12.36
N ARG A 162 -8.85 11.64 -12.79
CA ARG A 162 -8.96 11.98 -14.22
C ARG A 162 -8.50 13.40 -14.44
N LEU A 163 -7.46 13.52 -15.28
CA LEU A 163 -6.89 14.80 -15.69
C LEU A 163 -6.44 15.62 -14.47
N ASN A 164 -5.72 14.95 -13.57
CA ASN A 164 -5.33 15.44 -12.25
C ASN A 164 -6.50 15.82 -11.30
N ARG A 165 -7.76 15.47 -11.62
CA ARG A 165 -8.91 15.71 -10.73
C ARG A 165 -9.37 14.45 -10.00
N VAL A 166 -9.67 14.60 -8.71
CA VAL A 166 -10.28 13.57 -7.87
C VAL A 166 -11.63 14.07 -7.36
N THR A 167 -12.69 13.25 -7.40
CA THR A 167 -14.01 13.64 -6.88
C THR A 167 -14.45 12.73 -5.74
N VAL A 168 -14.43 13.26 -4.51
CA VAL A 168 -14.74 12.52 -3.28
C VAL A 168 -16.19 12.79 -2.85
N ALA A 169 -16.89 11.73 -2.43
CA ALA A 169 -18.21 11.84 -1.83
C ALA A 169 -18.09 12.16 -0.32
N VAL A 170 -18.29 13.42 0.04
CA VAL A 170 -18.26 13.92 1.42
C VAL A 170 -19.68 13.96 1.98
N ARG A 171 -19.94 13.31 3.12
CA ARG A 171 -21.24 13.41 3.80
C ARG A 171 -21.40 14.82 4.39
N SER A 172 -22.57 15.43 4.22
CA SER A 172 -22.90 16.70 4.89
C SER A 172 -23.14 16.47 6.37
N GLU A 173 -22.47 17.25 7.22
CA GLU A 173 -22.62 17.23 8.68
C GLU A 173 -24.05 17.58 9.13
N SER A 174 -24.77 18.36 8.30
CA SER A 174 -26.18 18.73 8.50
C SER A 174 -27.19 17.59 8.29
N GLY A 175 -26.73 16.38 7.96
CA GLY A 175 -27.57 15.20 7.70
C GLY A 175 -28.17 15.12 6.29
N GLY A 176 -28.55 13.89 5.90
CA GLY A 176 -29.41 13.61 4.75
C GLY A 176 -28.77 13.57 3.35
N GLY A 177 -27.57 14.09 3.13
CA GLY A 177 -26.98 14.18 1.78
C GLY A 177 -25.47 13.94 1.69
N THR A 178 -25.04 13.22 0.65
CA THR A 178 -23.65 13.15 0.18
C THR A 178 -23.39 14.23 -0.87
N SER A 179 -22.54 15.21 -0.52
CA SER A 179 -22.02 16.20 -1.46
C SER A 179 -20.78 15.63 -2.18
N ARG A 180 -20.59 15.95 -3.46
CA ARG A 180 -19.36 15.62 -4.19
C ARG A 180 -18.45 16.84 -4.19
N LYS A 181 -17.27 16.72 -3.57
CA LYS A 181 -16.20 17.72 -3.67
C LYS A 181 -15.16 17.22 -4.68
N THR A 182 -14.82 18.08 -5.65
CA THR A 182 -13.75 17.82 -6.61
C THR A 182 -12.50 18.59 -6.18
N TYR A 183 -11.34 17.93 -6.27
CA TYR A 183 -10.02 18.44 -5.92
C TYR A 183 -9.13 18.40 -7.17
N ASP A 184 -8.41 19.48 -7.42
CA ASP A 184 -7.54 19.65 -8.58
C ASP A 184 -6.08 19.55 -8.14
N LEU A 185 -5.36 18.54 -8.62
CA LEU A 185 -4.02 18.17 -8.16
C LEU A 185 -2.97 18.60 -9.19
N ASP A 186 -2.68 19.90 -9.26
CA ASP A 186 -1.66 20.46 -10.15
C ASP A 186 -0.39 20.80 -9.35
N ARG A 187 0.78 20.41 -9.86
CA ARG A 187 2.09 20.69 -9.23
C ARG A 187 2.44 22.18 -9.23
N ALA A 188 1.71 23.02 -9.98
CA ALA A 188 1.84 24.48 -9.94
C ALA A 188 1.04 25.14 -8.80
N THR A 189 0.00 24.51 -8.26
CA THR A 189 -0.92 25.10 -7.25
C THR A 189 -0.99 24.32 -5.95
N ASP A 190 -0.83 23.01 -6.00
CA ASP A 190 -0.73 22.11 -4.86
C ASP A 190 0.76 21.76 -4.64
N SER A 191 1.39 22.47 -3.69
CA SER A 191 2.79 22.27 -3.30
C SER A 191 3.06 20.89 -2.67
N PHE A 192 2.02 20.26 -2.10
CA PHE A 192 2.12 18.92 -1.53
C PHE A 192 2.13 17.87 -2.65
N TRP A 193 1.23 17.97 -3.63
CA TRP A 193 1.27 17.16 -4.85
C TRP A 193 2.55 17.38 -5.66
N ALA A 194 3.03 18.63 -5.74
CA ALA A 194 4.29 18.98 -6.39
C ALA A 194 5.49 18.19 -5.83
N ALA A 195 5.56 18.07 -4.50
CA ALA A 195 6.61 17.34 -3.80
C ALA A 195 6.37 15.83 -3.77
N TYR A 196 5.13 15.36 -3.59
CA TYR A 196 4.85 13.98 -3.19
C TYR A 196 4.01 13.14 -4.16
N GLY A 197 3.50 13.71 -5.27
CA GLY A 197 2.69 12.97 -6.25
C GLY A 197 3.36 11.71 -6.82
N GLY A 198 4.68 11.78 -7.04
CA GLY A 198 5.51 10.64 -7.49
C GLY A 198 6.12 9.79 -6.36
N HIS A 199 5.98 10.18 -5.10
CA HIS A 199 6.50 9.42 -3.96
C HIS A 199 5.57 8.26 -3.59
N PRO A 200 6.07 7.23 -2.87
CA PRO A 200 5.21 6.26 -2.20
C PRO A 200 4.16 6.96 -1.32
N PHE A 201 2.91 6.51 -1.37
CA PHE A 201 1.79 7.07 -0.61
C PHE A 201 2.09 7.21 0.91
N PRO A 202 2.79 6.26 1.58
CA PRO A 202 3.19 6.45 2.97
C PRO A 202 4.12 7.65 3.23
N GLU A 203 5.04 7.97 2.31
CA GLU A 203 5.94 9.13 2.46
C GLU A 203 5.19 10.46 2.30
N ALA A 204 4.23 10.50 1.36
CA ALA A 204 3.32 11.62 1.19
C ALA A 204 2.49 11.87 2.46
N ILE A 205 1.80 10.84 2.98
CA ILE A 205 1.02 10.97 4.21
C ILE A 205 1.90 11.33 5.41
N ALA A 206 3.13 10.81 5.50
CA ALA A 206 4.10 11.19 6.53
C ALA A 206 4.65 12.61 6.38
N ALA A 207 4.41 13.32 5.26
CA ALA A 207 4.65 14.76 5.13
C ALA A 207 3.42 15.58 5.54
N ASN A 208 2.22 15.21 5.08
CA ASN A 208 0.96 15.87 5.47
C ASN A 208 0.75 15.81 7.00
N GLY A 209 1.01 14.65 7.62
CA GLY A 209 0.96 14.47 9.06
C GLY A 209 1.99 15.27 9.87
N ARG A 210 3.00 15.91 9.23
CA ARG A 210 3.92 16.84 9.92
C ARG A 210 3.33 18.24 10.02
N GLU A 211 2.67 18.74 8.99
CA GLU A 211 1.95 20.03 9.05
C GLU A 211 0.78 19.97 10.04
N LEU A 212 0.14 18.80 10.19
CA LEU A 212 -0.92 18.58 11.18
C LEU A 212 -0.41 18.42 12.63
N ALA A 213 0.87 18.05 12.82
CA ALA A 213 1.46 17.85 14.14
C ALA A 213 1.71 19.18 14.89
N GLU A 214 2.07 20.25 14.17
CA GLU A 214 2.32 21.58 14.74
C GLU A 214 1.07 22.19 15.41
N VAL A 215 -0.13 21.68 15.09
CA VAL A 215 -1.40 22.09 15.71
C VAL A 215 -1.70 21.31 17.00
N THR A 216 -1.24 20.07 17.13
CA THR A 216 -1.58 19.17 18.26
C THR A 216 -0.62 19.26 19.45
N GLU A 217 0.61 19.72 19.24
CA GLU A 217 1.63 19.91 20.29
C GLU A 217 1.22 20.99 21.33
N HIS A 218 0.18 21.79 21.06
CA HIS A 218 -0.35 22.80 21.98
C HIS A 218 -1.38 22.27 23.01
N GLU A 219 -1.96 21.08 22.80
CA GLU A 219 -2.95 20.49 23.73
C GLU A 219 -2.35 19.53 24.76
N THR A 220 -1.26 18.83 24.43
CA THR A 220 -0.70 17.74 25.26
C THR A 220 -0.26 18.22 26.64
N ALA A 221 0.21 19.46 26.75
CA ALA A 221 0.69 20.10 27.97
C ALA A 221 -0.33 20.14 29.14
N ILE A 222 -1.64 20.06 28.86
CA ILE A 222 -2.69 20.22 29.88
C ILE A 222 -3.01 18.90 30.60
N ARG A 223 -2.76 17.74 29.97
CA ARG A 223 -3.36 16.45 30.38
C ARG A 223 -2.58 15.65 31.43
N SER A 224 -1.48 16.20 31.97
CA SER A 224 -0.49 15.50 32.80
C SER A 224 -0.78 15.45 34.32
N LYS A 225 -2.01 15.71 34.76
CA LYS A 225 -2.37 15.78 36.20
C LYS A 225 -3.55 14.85 36.56
N THR A 226 -3.32 13.99 37.57
CA THR A 226 -4.20 12.96 38.20
C THR A 226 -4.14 11.54 37.59
N GLY A 227 -4.33 10.50 38.44
CA GLY A 227 -4.23 9.07 38.06
C GLY A 227 -4.44 8.07 39.22
N GLY A 228 -4.32 6.76 38.92
CA GLY A 228 -4.57 5.59 39.82
C GLY A 228 -6.00 5.01 39.68
N GLY A 229 -6.30 3.70 39.84
CA GLY A 229 -5.48 2.49 40.09
C GLY A 229 -5.89 1.70 41.36
N GLY A 230 -5.99 0.35 41.41
CA GLY A 230 -5.91 -0.73 40.39
C GLY A 230 -5.63 -2.12 41.01
N GLY A 231 -6.27 -3.21 40.55
CA GLY A 231 -6.07 -4.61 41.06
C GLY A 231 -7.16 -5.60 40.61
N ALA A 232 -7.21 -6.89 41.01
CA ALA A 232 -6.21 -7.84 41.54
C ALA A 232 -6.83 -9.28 41.60
N ALA A 233 -6.02 -10.36 41.62
CA ALA A 233 -6.47 -11.76 41.85
C ALA A 233 -5.31 -12.66 42.36
N GLU A 234 -5.61 -13.72 43.11
CA GLU A 234 -4.67 -14.46 44.00
C GLU A 234 -3.97 -15.69 43.35
N TRP A 235 -2.63 -15.76 43.45
CA TRP A 235 -1.79 -16.96 43.23
C TRP A 235 -0.64 -16.97 44.28
N SER A 236 0.08 -18.09 44.46
CA SER A 236 0.83 -18.38 45.70
C SER A 236 2.17 -17.63 45.94
N ASP A 237 2.44 -17.38 47.23
CA ASP A 237 3.46 -16.47 47.81
C ASP A 237 4.94 -16.71 47.50
N ASP A 238 5.34 -17.87 46.98
CA ASP A 238 6.75 -18.13 46.66
C ASP A 238 7.18 -17.31 45.43
N TRP A 239 7.87 -16.20 45.66
CA TRP A 239 8.55 -15.40 44.63
C TRP A 239 9.54 -16.24 43.81
N LYS A 240 9.73 -15.92 42.53
CA LYS A 240 10.57 -16.71 41.61
C LYS A 240 11.39 -15.80 40.70
N VAL A 241 12.62 -16.20 40.40
CA VAL A 241 13.43 -15.60 39.31
C VAL A 241 13.24 -16.42 38.04
N LEU A 242 12.94 -15.78 36.92
CA LEU A 242 12.93 -16.40 35.59
C LEU A 242 14.26 -16.11 34.88
N VAL A 243 14.96 -17.14 34.45
CA VAL A 243 16.17 -17.02 33.62
C VAL A 243 15.90 -17.65 32.26
N TYR A 244 16.08 -16.90 31.18
CA TYR A 244 15.91 -17.42 29.82
C TYR A 244 17.08 -17.06 28.90
N ASP A 245 17.24 -17.77 27.79
CA ASP A 245 18.06 -17.29 26.69
C ASP A 245 17.26 -16.40 25.72
N ASP A 246 17.92 -15.85 24.71
CA ASP A 246 17.31 -14.98 23.72
C ASP A 246 16.15 -15.63 22.95
N PHE A 247 16.23 -16.92 22.64
CA PHE A 247 15.16 -17.63 21.95
C PHE A 247 13.97 -17.88 22.87
N CYS A 248 14.22 -18.31 24.10
CA CYS A 248 13.19 -18.60 25.08
C CYS A 248 12.47 -17.35 25.60
N ARG A 249 13.16 -16.21 25.66
CA ARG A 249 12.53 -14.88 25.77
C ARG A 249 11.60 -14.61 24.58
N ASP A 250 12.07 -14.84 23.36
CA ASP A 250 11.31 -14.60 22.12
C ASP A 250 10.15 -15.62 21.92
N VAL A 251 10.10 -16.72 22.67
CA VAL A 251 8.96 -17.64 22.78
C VAL A 251 7.90 -17.14 23.77
N ILE A 252 8.30 -16.64 24.95
CA ILE A 252 7.37 -16.13 25.97
C ILE A 252 6.87 -14.71 25.65
N GLY A 253 7.69 -13.89 24.99
CA GLY A 253 7.46 -12.46 24.79
C GLY A 253 6.14 -12.03 24.13
N PRO A 254 5.58 -12.79 23.16
CA PRO A 254 4.25 -12.53 22.59
C PRO A 254 3.07 -12.99 23.47
N LEU A 255 3.32 -13.81 24.51
CA LEU A 255 2.29 -14.56 25.24
C LEU A 255 2.05 -14.08 26.67
N LEU A 256 3.05 -13.45 27.31
CA LEU A 256 2.95 -12.97 28.70
C LEU A 256 3.58 -11.58 28.85
N SER A 257 2.79 -10.62 29.30
CA SER A 257 3.30 -9.30 29.71
C SER A 257 4.09 -9.40 31.03
N VAL A 258 4.89 -8.37 31.32
CA VAL A 258 5.55 -8.24 32.64
C VAL A 258 4.55 -8.19 33.80
N ALA A 259 3.31 -7.72 33.55
CA ALA A 259 2.26 -7.75 34.55
C ALA A 259 1.76 -9.19 34.82
N GLU A 260 1.68 -10.05 33.80
CA GLU A 260 1.26 -11.44 33.96
C GLU A 260 2.35 -12.35 34.52
N LEU A 261 3.61 -12.15 34.13
CA LEU A 261 4.74 -12.80 34.80
C LEU A 261 4.72 -12.53 36.32
N ARG A 262 4.43 -11.28 36.73
CA ARG A 262 4.25 -10.91 38.14
C ARG A 262 3.04 -11.57 38.79
N LYS A 263 1.90 -11.71 38.09
CA LYS A 263 0.73 -12.47 38.58
C LYS A 263 1.07 -13.96 38.81
N GLN A 264 2.03 -14.52 38.07
CA GLN A 264 2.54 -15.90 38.25
C GLN A 264 3.67 -16.00 39.30
N GLY A 265 3.92 -14.94 40.07
CA GLY A 265 4.94 -14.87 41.12
C GLY A 265 6.38 -14.68 40.60
N VAL A 266 6.59 -14.38 39.32
CA VAL A 266 7.91 -14.03 38.78
C VAL A 266 8.19 -12.56 39.08
N THR A 267 9.08 -12.30 40.05
CA THR A 267 9.47 -10.93 40.44
C THR A 267 10.47 -10.33 39.47
N LEU A 268 11.40 -11.17 39.00
CA LEU A 268 12.58 -10.79 38.24
C LEU A 268 12.75 -11.74 37.05
N HIS A 269 13.02 -11.19 35.87
CA HIS A 269 13.35 -11.96 34.67
C HIS A 269 14.68 -11.46 34.11
N LEU A 270 15.56 -12.39 33.73
CA LEU A 270 16.97 -12.12 33.38
C LEU A 270 17.40 -12.96 32.18
N LEU A 271 18.33 -12.45 31.37
CA LEU A 271 18.98 -13.24 30.33
C LEU A 271 20.10 -14.11 30.91
N LEU A 272 20.21 -15.34 30.41
CA LEU A 272 21.25 -16.31 30.81
C LEU A 272 22.67 -15.76 30.56
N ASN A 273 22.84 -15.01 29.47
CA ASN A 273 24.13 -14.46 29.06
C ASN A 273 24.55 -13.20 29.82
N ASP A 274 23.62 -12.56 30.54
CA ASP A 274 23.93 -11.38 31.35
C ASP A 274 24.74 -11.73 32.62
N ARG A 275 25.36 -10.69 33.18
CA ARG A 275 25.86 -10.73 34.56
C ARG A 275 24.66 -10.67 35.49
N ARG A 276 24.61 -11.59 36.44
CA ARG A 276 23.51 -11.78 37.39
C ARG A 276 24.12 -11.96 38.77
N ASP A 277 23.65 -11.18 39.74
CA ASP A 277 24.05 -11.29 41.14
C ASP A 277 23.28 -12.44 41.82
N ALA A 278 23.79 -12.94 42.94
CA ALA A 278 23.15 -14.03 43.68
C ALA A 278 21.87 -13.54 44.40
N VAL A 279 20.79 -14.33 44.31
CA VAL A 279 19.49 -14.02 44.91
C VAL A 279 19.10 -15.14 45.88
N ALA A 280 19.73 -15.10 47.05
CA ALA A 280 19.50 -16.08 48.12
C ALA A 280 18.03 -16.08 48.60
N GLY A 281 17.52 -17.25 48.99
CA GLY A 281 16.15 -17.45 49.46
C GLY A 281 15.08 -17.51 48.36
N VAL A 282 15.45 -17.39 47.07
CA VAL A 282 14.50 -17.34 45.95
C VAL A 282 14.79 -18.45 44.93
N PRO A 283 13.82 -19.31 44.57
CA PRO A 283 13.99 -20.31 43.52
C PRO A 283 14.09 -19.68 42.12
N ALA A 284 14.98 -20.23 41.30
CA ALA A 284 15.12 -19.85 39.89
C ALA A 284 14.50 -20.90 38.95
N VAL A 285 13.68 -20.41 38.02
CA VAL A 285 13.12 -21.17 36.91
C VAL A 285 13.91 -20.80 35.66
N TYR A 286 14.65 -21.76 35.11
CA TYR A 286 15.36 -21.60 33.85
C TYR A 286 14.49 -22.13 32.71
N PHE A 287 14.34 -21.36 31.63
CA PHE A 287 13.69 -21.79 30.38
C PHE A 287 14.65 -21.52 29.21
N LEU A 288 15.24 -22.58 28.65
CA LEU A 288 16.41 -22.50 27.76
C LEU A 288 16.29 -23.42 26.53
N GLN A 289 17.00 -23.10 25.45
CA GLN A 289 17.33 -24.08 24.41
C GLN A 289 18.34 -25.11 24.95
N PRO A 290 18.25 -26.39 24.54
CA PRO A 290 19.19 -27.43 24.95
C PRO A 290 20.54 -27.33 24.19
N THR A 291 21.26 -26.22 24.37
CA THR A 291 22.57 -25.97 23.75
C THR A 291 23.71 -26.21 24.73
N GLU A 292 24.87 -26.63 24.22
CA GLU A 292 26.08 -26.87 25.02
C GLU A 292 26.55 -25.60 25.74
N ALA A 293 26.41 -24.42 25.10
CA ALA A 293 26.72 -23.13 25.69
C ALA A 293 25.79 -22.79 26.87
N ASN A 294 24.48 -22.99 26.71
CA ASN A 294 23.51 -22.78 27.78
C ASN A 294 23.78 -23.68 28.99
N VAL A 295 24.03 -24.97 28.75
CA VAL A 295 24.32 -25.93 29.82
C VAL A 295 25.62 -25.58 30.56
N ARG A 296 26.69 -25.18 29.85
CA ARG A 296 27.91 -24.64 30.50
C ARG A 296 27.62 -23.41 31.36
N ARG A 297 26.77 -22.49 30.90
CA ARG A 297 26.44 -21.26 31.64
C ARG A 297 25.61 -21.56 32.90
N VAL A 298 24.73 -22.56 32.86
CA VAL A 298 23.99 -23.11 34.02
C VAL A 298 24.92 -23.82 35.00
N ILE A 299 25.86 -24.66 34.55
CA ILE A 299 26.88 -25.28 35.40
C ILE A 299 27.67 -24.19 36.15
N LYS A 300 28.01 -23.09 35.47
CA LYS A 300 28.63 -21.93 36.13
C LYS A 300 27.71 -21.25 37.15
N ASP A 301 26.43 -21.02 36.85
CA ASP A 301 25.48 -20.43 37.81
C ASP A 301 25.30 -21.28 39.08
N LEU A 302 25.41 -22.61 38.94
CA LEU A 302 25.39 -23.56 40.06
C LEU A 302 26.67 -23.48 40.89
N ALA A 303 27.85 -23.43 40.25
CA ALA A 303 29.15 -23.28 40.93
C ALA A 303 29.34 -21.88 41.57
N ASP A 304 28.80 -20.83 40.96
CA ASP A 304 28.74 -19.47 41.52
C ASP A 304 27.70 -19.35 42.66
N GLY A 305 26.87 -20.38 42.89
CA GLY A 305 25.91 -20.44 43.99
C GLY A 305 24.74 -19.44 43.92
N LEU A 306 24.32 -19.04 42.72
CA LEU A 306 23.45 -17.85 42.56
C LEU A 306 22.02 -17.98 43.11
N TYR A 307 21.48 -19.21 43.28
CA TYR A 307 20.10 -19.45 43.69
C TYR A 307 19.97 -20.76 44.50
N ASP A 308 19.17 -20.75 45.57
CA ASP A 308 19.00 -21.88 46.50
C ASP A 308 18.38 -23.13 45.86
N LYS A 309 17.53 -22.96 44.84
CA LYS A 309 16.85 -24.03 44.10
C LYS A 309 16.68 -23.65 42.64
N VAL A 310 16.91 -24.62 41.77
CA VAL A 310 16.93 -24.45 40.32
C VAL A 310 16.00 -25.45 39.64
N TYR A 311 15.07 -24.95 38.83
CA TYR A 311 14.17 -25.73 37.98
C TYR A 311 14.57 -25.54 36.52
N LEU A 312 15.13 -26.58 35.89
CA LEU A 312 15.60 -26.51 34.50
C LEU A 312 14.51 -26.96 33.54
N ASN A 313 14.16 -26.10 32.58
CA ASN A 313 13.14 -26.37 31.57
C ASN A 313 13.75 -26.13 30.18
N PHE A 314 13.80 -27.17 29.34
CA PHE A 314 14.36 -27.07 28.00
C PHE A 314 13.24 -26.96 26.95
N ALA A 315 13.36 -26.01 26.02
CA ALA A 315 12.36 -25.76 24.99
C ALA A 315 12.21 -26.93 23.99
N ALA A 316 13.26 -27.73 23.82
CA ALA A 316 13.27 -29.00 23.11
C ALA A 316 13.99 -30.07 23.97
N PRO A 317 13.79 -31.38 23.71
CA PRO A 317 14.41 -32.44 24.49
C PRO A 317 15.92 -32.30 24.65
N LEU A 318 16.42 -32.36 25.89
CA LEU A 318 17.85 -32.27 26.18
C LEU A 318 18.61 -33.51 25.66
N PRO A 319 19.55 -33.38 24.70
CA PRO A 319 20.32 -34.51 24.20
C PRO A 319 21.11 -35.21 25.32
N ARG A 320 21.14 -36.54 25.28
CA ARG A 320 21.78 -37.38 26.32
C ARG A 320 23.21 -36.92 26.71
N PRO A 321 24.13 -36.57 25.79
CA PRO A 321 25.45 -36.07 26.16
C PRO A 321 25.44 -34.74 26.92
N LEU A 322 24.47 -33.86 26.66
CA LEU A 322 24.32 -32.59 27.37
C LEU A 322 23.71 -32.79 28.76
N LEU A 323 22.82 -33.76 28.93
CA LEU A 323 22.33 -34.20 30.24
C LEU A 323 23.46 -34.80 31.10
N GLU A 324 24.34 -35.60 30.50
CA GLU A 324 25.50 -36.19 31.18
C GLU A 324 26.55 -35.12 31.54
N MET A 325 26.80 -34.16 30.65
CA MET A 325 27.64 -32.98 30.95
C MET A 325 27.05 -32.11 32.08
N LEU A 326 25.73 -31.88 32.09
CA LEU A 326 25.03 -31.18 33.17
C LEU A 326 25.18 -31.90 34.51
N ALA A 327 25.00 -33.23 34.53
CA ALA A 327 25.13 -34.04 35.74
C ALA A 327 26.57 -34.05 36.27
N ALA A 328 27.57 -34.16 35.41
CA ALA A 328 28.98 -34.08 35.79
C ALA A 328 29.34 -32.71 36.37
N GLY A 329 29.00 -31.62 35.66
CA GLY A 329 29.28 -30.26 36.12
C GLY A 329 28.54 -29.88 37.42
N ALA A 330 27.32 -30.36 37.62
CA ALA A 330 26.59 -30.17 38.87
C ALA A 330 27.21 -30.95 40.05
N LEU A 331 27.85 -32.09 39.79
CA LEU A 331 28.59 -32.87 40.80
C LEU A 331 29.94 -32.21 41.14
N GLU A 332 30.67 -31.72 40.13
CA GLU A 332 31.92 -30.96 40.33
C GLU A 332 31.68 -29.64 41.10
N ALA A 333 30.49 -29.06 40.98
CA ALA A 333 30.05 -27.87 41.70
C ALA A 333 29.44 -28.13 43.10
N ASP A 334 29.34 -29.39 43.55
CA ASP A 334 28.60 -29.82 44.75
C ASP A 334 27.12 -29.32 44.81
N ALA A 335 26.54 -29.05 43.64
CA ALA A 335 25.27 -28.35 43.46
C ALA A 335 24.13 -29.27 42.97
N VAL A 336 24.31 -30.59 43.05
CA VAL A 336 23.31 -31.59 42.61
C VAL A 336 21.99 -31.44 43.38
N ALA A 337 22.05 -31.14 44.69
CA ALA A 337 20.86 -30.92 45.52
C ALA A 337 20.12 -29.62 45.19
N THR A 338 20.79 -28.66 44.54
CA THR A 338 20.21 -27.38 44.09
C THR A 338 19.29 -27.58 42.88
N ILE A 339 19.55 -28.58 42.03
CA ILE A 339 18.70 -28.90 40.88
C ILE A 339 17.46 -29.65 41.37
N ALA A 340 16.36 -28.91 41.56
CA ALA A 340 15.11 -29.46 42.06
C ALA A 340 14.42 -30.37 41.03
N LYS A 341 14.43 -29.97 39.74
CA LYS A 341 13.83 -30.71 38.62
C LYS A 341 14.48 -30.36 37.28
N VAL A 342 14.38 -31.28 36.32
CA VAL A 342 14.68 -31.07 34.89
C VAL A 342 13.47 -31.51 34.07
N TYR A 343 13.06 -30.71 33.08
CA TYR A 343 11.91 -30.95 32.21
C TYR A 343 12.21 -30.60 30.76
N ASP A 344 11.70 -31.40 29.82
CA ASP A 344 11.59 -31.05 28.41
C ASP A 344 10.15 -30.51 28.16
N GLN A 345 10.03 -29.27 27.70
CA GLN A 345 8.73 -28.57 27.61
C GLN A 345 8.08 -28.64 26.22
N TYR A 346 8.82 -28.98 25.17
CA TYR A 346 8.31 -29.03 23.78
C TYR A 346 7.68 -27.71 23.31
N LEU A 347 8.39 -26.60 23.57
CA LEU A 347 8.04 -25.21 23.24
C LEU A 347 9.08 -24.57 22.29
N ALA A 348 9.62 -25.34 21.34
CA ALA A 348 10.63 -24.89 20.39
C ALA A 348 10.06 -24.04 19.22
N PHE A 349 9.07 -23.18 19.49
CA PHE A 349 8.43 -22.29 18.53
C PHE A 349 7.78 -21.10 19.27
N SER A 350 7.71 -19.94 18.60
CA SER A 350 6.97 -18.77 19.10
C SER A 350 5.55 -18.81 18.54
N ALA A 351 4.53 -18.98 19.39
CA ALA A 351 3.15 -18.70 18.99
C ALA A 351 2.95 -17.18 18.89
N LEU A 352 2.32 -16.72 17.81
CA LEU A 352 2.07 -15.30 17.52
C LEU A 352 0.58 -14.97 17.56
N GLU A 353 -0.27 -15.87 17.06
CA GLU A 353 -1.72 -15.85 17.22
C GLU A 353 -2.25 -17.27 17.39
N HIS A 354 -3.55 -17.42 17.62
CA HIS A 354 -4.23 -18.71 17.76
C HIS A 354 -4.01 -19.65 16.55
N ASP A 355 -3.84 -19.09 15.35
CA ASP A 355 -3.63 -19.78 14.08
C ASP A 355 -2.28 -19.49 13.42
N LEU A 356 -1.40 -18.71 14.06
CA LEU A 356 -0.08 -18.32 13.53
C LEU A 356 1.05 -18.61 14.52
N PHE A 357 2.05 -19.37 14.08
CA PHE A 357 3.29 -19.60 14.82
C PHE A 357 4.52 -19.41 13.93
N SER A 358 5.67 -19.21 14.56
CA SER A 358 6.99 -19.15 13.92
C SER A 358 7.94 -20.13 14.59
N LEU A 359 8.75 -20.84 13.80
CA LEU A 359 9.86 -21.65 14.32
C LEU A 359 11.08 -20.78 14.68
N SER A 360 11.01 -19.46 14.45
CA SER A 360 12.05 -18.47 14.78
C SER A 360 13.44 -18.80 14.20
N LEU A 361 13.47 -19.36 12.97
CA LEU A 361 14.66 -19.72 12.20
C LEU A 361 15.01 -18.64 11.14
N PRO A 362 15.71 -17.54 11.48
CA PRO A 362 16.04 -16.49 10.53
C PRO A 362 16.99 -17.00 9.43
N ARG A 363 16.83 -16.48 8.21
CA ARG A 363 17.68 -16.77 7.03
C ARG A 363 17.68 -18.25 6.57
N PHE A 364 16.81 -19.11 7.09
CA PHE A 364 16.73 -20.54 6.74
C PHE A 364 16.74 -20.80 5.22
N TYR A 365 15.90 -20.09 4.46
CA TYR A 365 15.83 -20.21 3.00
C TYR A 365 17.16 -19.88 2.29
N THR A 366 17.86 -18.84 2.73
CA THR A 366 19.19 -18.48 2.18
C THR A 366 20.30 -19.43 2.65
N THR A 367 20.17 -20.04 3.83
CA THR A 367 21.12 -21.06 4.30
C THR A 367 20.99 -22.34 3.49
N TYR A 368 19.77 -22.86 3.31
CA TYR A 368 19.51 -24.08 2.54
C TYR A 368 19.92 -23.95 1.06
N ASN A 369 19.55 -22.84 0.41
CA ASN A 369 19.89 -22.60 -1.00
C ASN A 369 21.31 -22.04 -1.21
N SER A 370 22.16 -22.04 -0.18
CA SER A 370 23.54 -21.54 -0.28
C SER A 370 24.43 -22.50 -1.05
N ARG A 371 25.26 -21.99 -1.96
CA ARG A 371 26.34 -22.78 -2.60
C ARG A 371 27.41 -23.28 -1.63
N ALA A 372 27.43 -22.77 -0.40
CA ALA A 372 28.31 -23.22 0.68
C ALA A 372 27.60 -24.18 1.67
N ALA A 373 26.32 -24.53 1.46
CA ALA A 373 25.63 -25.51 2.27
C ALA A 373 26.24 -26.90 2.04
N THR A 374 26.61 -27.58 3.12
CA THR A 374 27.01 -28.99 3.09
C THR A 374 25.79 -29.88 3.36
N GLU A 375 25.82 -31.12 2.86
CA GLU A 375 24.78 -32.12 3.13
C GLU A 375 24.51 -32.28 4.63
N ALA A 376 25.56 -32.32 5.46
CA ALA A 376 25.45 -32.35 6.92
C ALA A 376 24.74 -31.10 7.51
N SER A 377 25.05 -29.89 7.01
CA SER A 377 24.37 -28.66 7.46
C SER A 377 22.90 -28.58 7.04
N ILE A 378 22.56 -29.20 5.90
CA ILE A 378 21.18 -29.34 5.44
C ILE A 378 20.43 -30.34 6.33
N GLU A 379 21.02 -31.51 6.58
CA GLU A 379 20.43 -32.55 7.43
C GLU A 379 20.17 -32.06 8.86
N ASP A 380 21.09 -31.29 9.44
CA ASP A 380 20.94 -30.67 10.77
C ASP A 380 19.80 -29.62 10.78
N ALA A 381 19.77 -28.73 9.77
CA ALA A 381 18.72 -27.73 9.63
C ALA A 381 17.32 -28.36 9.45
N MET A 382 17.19 -29.43 8.66
CA MET A 382 15.92 -30.17 8.51
C MET A 382 15.53 -30.92 9.79
N SER A 383 16.52 -31.38 10.57
CA SER A 383 16.27 -32.03 11.87
C SER A 383 15.79 -31.01 12.92
N THR A 384 16.33 -29.79 12.90
CA THR A 384 15.86 -28.68 13.73
C THR A 384 14.41 -28.30 13.42
N VAL A 385 14.05 -28.18 12.13
CA VAL A 385 12.66 -27.92 11.72
C VAL A 385 11.73 -29.06 12.16
N ALA A 386 12.14 -30.33 11.98
CA ALA A 386 11.34 -31.47 12.40
C ALA A 386 11.10 -31.52 13.93
N ALA A 387 12.12 -31.23 14.74
CA ALA A 387 11.98 -31.17 16.20
C ALA A 387 11.10 -30.00 16.67
N ALA A 388 11.15 -28.87 15.98
CA ALA A 388 10.30 -27.71 16.26
C ALA A 388 8.84 -27.96 15.85
N LEU A 389 8.59 -28.61 14.70
CA LEU A 389 7.24 -29.04 14.31
C LEU A 389 6.69 -30.17 15.21
N PHE A 390 7.53 -31.07 15.70
CA PHE A 390 7.13 -32.05 16.71
C PHE A 390 6.67 -31.36 18.01
N SER A 391 7.36 -30.28 18.42
CA SER A 391 6.99 -29.46 19.56
C SER A 391 5.60 -28.82 19.39
N VAL A 392 5.27 -28.32 18.19
CA VAL A 392 3.91 -27.87 17.83
C VAL A 392 2.89 -29.01 17.94
N CYS A 393 3.21 -30.22 17.44
CA CYS A 393 2.31 -31.37 17.52
C CYS A 393 2.01 -31.79 18.97
N VAL A 394 3.03 -31.78 19.85
CA VAL A 394 2.89 -32.05 21.29
C VAL A 394 2.04 -30.99 21.97
N SER A 395 2.25 -29.71 21.62
CA SER A 395 1.47 -28.58 22.17
C SER A 395 -0.02 -28.63 21.77
N ILE A 396 -0.32 -29.12 20.56
CA ILE A 396 -1.70 -29.40 20.09
C ILE A 396 -2.26 -30.70 20.72
N GLY A 397 -1.41 -31.55 21.27
CA GLY A 397 -1.77 -32.85 21.87
C GLY A 397 -2.20 -33.90 20.85
N GLN A 398 -1.91 -33.73 19.55
CA GLN A 398 -2.40 -34.59 18.47
C GLN A 398 -1.32 -34.87 17.41
N ALA A 399 -1.20 -36.13 16.99
CA ALA A 399 -0.28 -36.53 15.93
C ALA A 399 -0.94 -36.38 14.52
N PRO A 400 -0.48 -35.48 13.64
CA PRO A 400 -1.13 -35.18 12.37
C PRO A 400 -0.88 -36.21 11.27
N ILE A 401 -1.69 -36.17 10.21
CA ILE A 401 -1.42 -36.80 8.92
C ILE A 401 -0.58 -35.82 8.09
N ILE A 402 0.67 -36.17 7.80
CA ILE A 402 1.59 -35.30 7.04
C ILE A 402 1.30 -35.38 5.53
N ARG A 403 1.39 -34.25 4.84
CA ARG A 403 1.32 -34.11 3.37
C ARG A 403 2.38 -33.11 2.90
N CYS A 404 3.11 -33.43 1.84
CA CYS A 404 4.11 -32.55 1.23
C CYS A 404 4.24 -32.85 -0.28
N PRO A 405 4.80 -31.91 -1.07
CA PRO A 405 5.36 -32.23 -2.39
C PRO A 405 6.52 -33.24 -2.27
N PRO A 406 6.78 -34.05 -3.31
CA PRO A 406 7.97 -34.91 -3.37
C PRO A 406 9.20 -34.14 -3.86
N GLY A 407 10.40 -34.57 -3.46
CA GLY A 407 11.67 -34.12 -4.02
C GLY A 407 12.21 -32.77 -3.53
N GLY A 408 11.75 -32.27 -2.39
CA GLY A 408 12.16 -30.99 -1.79
C GLY A 408 12.37 -31.04 -0.27
N PRO A 409 12.83 -29.95 0.36
CA PRO A 409 13.09 -29.92 1.80
C PRO A 409 11.84 -30.20 2.65
N ALA A 410 10.63 -29.86 2.18
CA ALA A 410 9.37 -30.28 2.82
C ALA A 410 9.25 -31.81 2.97
N GLU A 411 9.77 -32.61 2.03
CA GLU A 411 9.80 -34.07 2.15
C GLU A 411 10.87 -34.54 3.15
N MET A 412 12.04 -33.88 3.18
CA MET A 412 13.10 -34.18 4.16
C MET A 412 12.61 -33.95 5.59
N VAL A 413 11.92 -32.82 5.82
CA VAL A 413 11.24 -32.51 7.09
C VAL A 413 10.11 -33.51 7.38
N ALA A 414 9.27 -33.82 6.38
CA ALA A 414 8.16 -34.76 6.56
C ALA A 414 8.63 -36.14 7.04
N ARG A 415 9.67 -36.71 6.40
CA ARG A 415 10.24 -38.03 6.76
C ARG A 415 10.86 -38.04 8.16
N LYS A 416 11.58 -36.96 8.53
CA LYS A 416 12.16 -36.80 9.88
C LYS A 416 11.06 -36.69 10.93
N LEU A 417 10.08 -35.80 10.73
CA LEU A 417 8.96 -35.59 11.64
C LEU A 417 8.06 -36.85 11.76
N GLU A 418 7.83 -37.58 10.67
CA GLU A 418 7.10 -38.86 10.71
C GLU A 418 7.83 -39.88 11.59
N THR A 419 9.15 -39.96 11.48
CA THR A 419 9.97 -40.86 12.32
C THR A 419 9.85 -40.46 13.80
N THR A 420 10.07 -39.19 14.14
CA THR A 420 9.93 -38.70 15.52
C THR A 420 8.53 -38.91 16.09
N LEU A 421 7.47 -38.69 15.32
CA LEU A 421 6.09 -38.98 15.73
C LEU A 421 5.86 -40.48 15.93
N ARG A 422 6.34 -41.31 15.00
CA ARG A 422 6.20 -42.78 15.05
C ARG A 422 6.86 -43.35 16.30
N ASP A 423 8.06 -42.89 16.64
CA ASP A 423 8.82 -43.38 17.80
C ASP A 423 8.12 -43.05 19.13
N HIS A 424 7.66 -41.80 19.32
CA HIS A 424 6.97 -41.39 20.54
C HIS A 424 5.57 -42.02 20.68
N VAL A 425 4.82 -42.17 19.58
CA VAL A 425 3.53 -42.88 19.59
C VAL A 425 3.71 -44.37 19.87
N SER A 426 4.71 -45.02 19.28
CA SER A 426 4.98 -46.46 19.49
C SER A 426 5.52 -46.74 20.90
N GLY A 427 6.31 -45.82 21.46
CA GLY A 427 6.88 -45.90 22.80
C GLY A 427 5.87 -45.73 23.95
N ARG A 428 4.56 -45.60 23.66
CA ARG A 428 3.49 -45.30 24.63
C ARG A 428 3.72 -44.02 25.43
N SER A 429 4.40 -43.03 24.86
CA SER A 429 4.61 -41.73 25.52
C SER A 429 3.26 -41.01 25.72
N PRO A 430 2.95 -40.48 26.92
CA PRO A 430 1.65 -39.87 27.22
C PRO A 430 1.39 -38.54 26.50
N LEU A 431 2.38 -38.02 25.77
CA LEU A 431 2.36 -36.75 25.02
C LEU A 431 1.16 -36.59 24.07
N PHE A 432 0.60 -37.71 23.58
CA PHE A 432 -0.53 -37.74 22.66
C PHE A 432 -1.77 -38.46 23.21
N SER A 433 -1.83 -38.74 24.53
CA SER A 433 -2.92 -39.54 25.14
C SER A 433 -3.77 -38.79 26.17
N GLY A 434 -3.51 -37.49 26.40
CA GLY A 434 -4.13 -36.72 27.49
C GLY A 434 -5.31 -35.81 27.13
N GLY A 435 -5.56 -35.55 25.84
CA GLY A 435 -6.56 -34.57 25.40
C GLY A 435 -7.96 -35.15 25.23
N ALA A 436 -9.00 -34.35 25.54
CA ALA A 436 -10.40 -34.67 25.21
C ALA A 436 -10.63 -34.90 23.69
N ALA A 437 -9.73 -34.39 22.84
CA ALA A 437 -9.66 -34.66 21.41
C ALA A 437 -9.42 -36.14 21.04
N ALA A 438 -9.08 -37.02 21.99
CA ALA A 438 -9.03 -38.47 21.77
C ALA A 438 -10.40 -39.07 21.40
N ALA A 439 -11.52 -38.35 21.67
CA ALA A 439 -12.86 -38.74 21.23
C ALA A 439 -13.16 -38.38 19.75
N THR A 440 -12.34 -37.56 19.10
CA THR A 440 -12.53 -37.13 17.71
C THR A 440 -11.79 -38.06 16.74
N PHE A 441 -12.54 -38.80 15.92
CA PHE A 441 -12.00 -39.72 14.89
C PHE A 441 -11.24 -39.02 13.73
N GLN A 442 -11.16 -37.70 13.71
CA GLN A 442 -10.49 -36.92 12.66
C GLN A 442 -9.11 -36.45 13.15
N ARG A 443 -8.05 -37.06 12.62
CA ARG A 443 -6.68 -36.56 12.82
C ARG A 443 -6.46 -35.29 11.97
N PRO A 444 -5.79 -34.25 12.50
CA PRO A 444 -5.49 -33.04 11.74
C PRO A 444 -4.50 -33.34 10.61
N VAL A 445 -4.53 -32.54 9.54
CA VAL A 445 -3.61 -32.66 8.40
C VAL A 445 -2.54 -31.58 8.51
N LEU A 446 -1.26 -31.98 8.53
CA LEU A 446 -0.13 -31.07 8.46
C LEU A 446 0.37 -31.01 7.02
N ILE A 447 0.16 -29.88 6.35
CA ILE A 447 0.65 -29.62 4.99
C ILE A 447 1.99 -28.88 5.09
N LEU A 448 3.05 -29.49 4.58
CA LEU A 448 4.38 -28.90 4.48
C LEU A 448 4.64 -28.51 3.02
N LEU A 449 5.02 -27.25 2.79
CA LEU A 449 5.25 -26.68 1.47
C LEU A 449 6.62 -26.01 1.41
N ASP A 450 7.32 -26.17 0.29
CA ASP A 450 8.53 -25.43 -0.01
C ASP A 450 8.16 -24.03 -0.51
N ARG A 451 8.86 -22.98 -0.04
CA ARG A 451 8.59 -21.58 -0.45
C ARG A 451 8.71 -21.37 -1.97
N ASN A 452 9.42 -22.26 -2.67
CA ASN A 452 9.53 -22.31 -4.13
C ASN A 452 8.17 -22.48 -4.85
N VAL A 453 7.11 -22.92 -4.16
CA VAL A 453 5.76 -23.03 -4.73
C VAL A 453 5.19 -21.67 -5.16
N ASP A 454 5.62 -20.60 -4.48
CA ASP A 454 5.27 -19.21 -4.76
C ASP A 454 6.31 -18.29 -4.11
N LEU A 455 7.16 -17.67 -4.93
CA LEU A 455 8.12 -16.65 -4.46
C LEU A 455 7.58 -15.22 -4.62
N ALA A 456 6.47 -15.01 -5.33
CA ALA A 456 5.93 -13.68 -5.61
C ALA A 456 5.37 -13.04 -4.33
N VAL A 457 4.63 -13.81 -3.51
CA VAL A 457 4.11 -13.32 -2.22
C VAL A 457 5.23 -12.91 -1.23
N MET A 458 6.47 -13.39 -1.41
CA MET A 458 7.60 -12.99 -0.56
C MET A 458 8.23 -11.64 -0.94
N VAL A 459 7.81 -11.02 -2.04
CA VAL A 459 8.26 -9.70 -2.51
C VAL A 459 7.10 -8.76 -2.86
N ALA A 460 5.86 -9.19 -2.64
CA ALA A 460 4.67 -8.40 -2.91
C ALA A 460 4.29 -7.56 -1.68
N HIS A 461 4.39 -6.24 -1.80
CA HIS A 461 3.74 -5.32 -0.86
C HIS A 461 2.22 -5.57 -0.91
N THR A 462 1.62 -5.94 0.21
CA THR A 462 0.17 -6.17 0.29
C THR A 462 -0.50 -5.08 1.12
N SER A 463 -1.72 -4.72 0.74
CA SER A 463 -2.41 -3.54 1.26
C SER A 463 -3.11 -3.74 2.61
N THR A 464 -2.97 -4.90 3.27
CA THR A 464 -3.57 -5.14 4.60
C THR A 464 -2.78 -4.44 5.70
N TYR A 465 -3.47 -3.96 6.74
CA TYR A 465 -2.87 -3.17 7.81
C TYR A 465 -1.68 -3.90 8.47
N ARG A 466 -1.83 -5.19 8.80
CA ARG A 466 -0.76 -6.01 9.38
C ARG A 466 0.46 -6.10 8.48
N ALA A 467 0.27 -6.45 7.21
CA ALA A 467 1.38 -6.68 6.30
C ALA A 467 2.14 -5.38 5.99
N LEU A 468 1.42 -4.25 5.92
CA LEU A 468 2.04 -2.94 5.79
C LEU A 468 2.87 -2.57 7.02
N LEU A 469 2.44 -2.90 8.24
CA LEU A 469 3.25 -2.70 9.45
C LEU A 469 4.49 -3.61 9.50
N ASP A 470 4.39 -4.84 9.01
CA ASP A 470 5.53 -5.77 8.91
C ASP A 470 6.60 -5.24 7.95
N ASP A 471 6.18 -4.96 6.71
CA ASP A 471 7.00 -4.44 5.62
C ASP A 471 7.64 -3.07 5.95
N THR A 472 6.86 -2.10 6.44
CA THR A 472 7.34 -0.72 6.60
C THR A 472 7.96 -0.40 7.96
N LEU A 473 7.58 -1.12 9.03
CA LEU A 473 8.02 -0.82 10.41
C LEU A 473 8.65 -2.02 11.15
N GLY A 474 8.73 -3.21 10.52
CA GLY A 474 9.42 -4.39 11.05
C GLY A 474 8.70 -5.06 12.21
N LEU A 475 7.48 -5.56 11.96
CA LEU A 475 6.65 -6.29 12.93
C LEU A 475 7.31 -7.61 13.36
N ARG A 476 7.94 -7.61 14.53
CA ARG A 476 8.65 -8.80 15.04
C ARG A 476 8.10 -9.19 16.40
N LEU A 477 7.66 -10.45 16.54
CA LEU A 477 7.13 -11.00 17.79
C LEU A 477 5.96 -10.17 18.34
N ASN A 478 5.04 -9.79 17.46
CA ASN A 478 3.92 -8.87 17.72
C ASN A 478 4.35 -7.48 18.23
N ARG A 479 5.59 -7.03 17.95
CA ARG A 479 6.08 -5.70 18.34
C ARG A 479 6.50 -4.86 17.14
N VAL A 480 6.19 -3.56 17.21
CA VAL A 480 6.67 -2.53 16.27
C VAL A 480 7.41 -1.46 17.06
N THR A 481 8.56 -0.97 16.55
CA THR A 481 9.36 0.06 17.25
C THR A 481 9.55 1.31 16.39
N VAL A 482 8.73 2.32 16.65
CA VAL A 482 8.67 3.58 15.89
C VAL A 482 9.64 4.61 16.47
N ALA A 483 10.30 5.38 15.60
CA ALA A 483 11.14 6.50 15.98
C ALA A 483 10.31 7.79 16.06
N VAL A 484 10.03 8.25 17.28
CA VAL A 484 9.21 9.43 17.59
C VAL A 484 10.14 10.60 17.96
N ARG A 485 9.93 11.78 17.37
CA ARG A 485 10.69 12.98 17.75
C ARG A 485 10.28 13.43 19.16
N SER A 486 11.24 13.84 19.99
CA SER A 486 10.94 14.41 21.31
C SER A 486 10.55 15.87 21.20
N GLU A 487 9.40 16.24 21.77
CA GLU A 487 8.85 17.61 21.87
C GLU A 487 9.90 18.60 22.44
N SER A 488 10.79 18.12 23.33
CA SER A 488 11.84 18.91 23.97
C SER A 488 13.10 19.18 23.10
N GLY A 489 12.98 19.13 21.76
CA GLY A 489 13.97 19.69 20.83
C GLY A 489 15.41 19.17 20.95
N GLY A 490 15.65 17.86 20.77
CA GLY A 490 17.04 17.34 20.81
C GLY A 490 17.30 15.90 20.39
N GLY A 491 16.29 15.06 20.17
CA GLY A 491 16.53 13.66 19.78
C GLY A 491 15.30 12.87 19.38
N THR A 492 15.54 11.73 18.71
CA THR A 492 14.52 10.77 18.31
C THR A 492 14.44 9.65 19.35
N SER A 493 13.34 9.60 20.09
CA SER A 493 13.03 8.54 21.05
C SER A 493 12.42 7.33 20.33
N ARG A 494 12.82 6.11 20.68
CA ARG A 494 12.20 4.90 20.14
C ARG A 494 11.08 4.46 21.08
N LYS A 495 9.85 4.42 20.59
CA LYS A 495 8.69 3.84 21.30
C LYS A 495 8.37 2.48 20.69
N THR A 496 8.29 1.46 21.53
CA THR A 496 7.84 0.12 21.14
C THR A 496 6.38 -0.05 21.50
N TYR A 497 5.62 -0.64 20.59
CA TYR A 497 4.19 -0.92 20.70
C TYR A 497 3.99 -2.43 20.56
N ASP A 498 3.19 -3.00 21.45
CA ASP A 498 2.81 -4.42 21.44
C ASP A 498 1.44 -4.54 20.77
N LEU A 499 1.33 -5.39 19.75
CA LEU A 499 0.17 -5.55 18.87
C LEU A 499 -0.38 -6.98 18.99
N ASP A 500 -1.10 -7.23 20.08
CA ASP A 500 -1.73 -8.51 20.39
C ASP A 500 -3.27 -8.41 20.24
N ARG A 501 -3.89 -9.42 19.62
CA ARG A 501 -5.33 -9.44 19.35
C ARG A 501 -6.19 -9.82 20.57
N ALA A 502 -5.58 -10.27 21.68
CA ALA A 502 -6.29 -10.47 22.94
C ALA A 502 -6.39 -9.18 23.78
N THR A 503 -5.47 -8.23 23.61
CA THR A 503 -5.43 -6.97 24.38
C THR A 503 -5.73 -5.69 23.57
N ASP A 504 -5.48 -5.67 22.26
CA ASP A 504 -5.86 -4.59 21.35
C ASP A 504 -7.07 -5.01 20.48
N SER A 505 -8.24 -4.46 20.81
CA SER A 505 -9.50 -4.71 20.10
C SER A 505 -9.54 -4.13 18.68
N PHE A 506 -8.82 -3.02 18.43
CA PHE A 506 -8.76 -2.40 17.11
C PHE A 506 -7.88 -3.26 16.17
N TRP A 507 -6.73 -3.71 16.66
CA TRP A 507 -5.87 -4.66 15.95
C TRP A 507 -6.58 -6.00 15.72
N ALA A 508 -7.32 -6.50 16.72
CA ALA A 508 -8.09 -7.74 16.61
C ALA A 508 -9.08 -7.73 15.44
N ALA A 509 -9.76 -6.59 15.23
CA ALA A 509 -10.72 -6.35 14.17
C ALA A 509 -10.06 -6.01 12.82
N TYR A 510 -9.21 -4.99 12.76
CA TYR A 510 -8.76 -4.37 11.51
C TYR A 510 -7.35 -4.78 11.05
N GLY A 511 -6.58 -5.55 11.83
CA GLY A 511 -5.25 -6.00 11.42
C GLY A 511 -5.23 -6.75 10.08
N GLY A 512 -6.28 -7.52 9.78
CA GLY A 512 -6.46 -8.21 8.51
C GLY A 512 -7.10 -7.39 7.38
N HIS A 513 -7.66 -6.20 7.68
CA HIS A 513 -8.37 -5.38 6.70
C HIS A 513 -7.41 -4.57 5.81
N PRO A 514 -7.84 -4.14 4.61
CA PRO A 514 -7.13 -3.14 3.82
C PRO A 514 -6.84 -1.89 4.65
N PHE A 515 -5.62 -1.37 4.55
CA PHE A 515 -5.15 -0.21 5.30
C PHE A 515 -6.04 1.04 5.16
N PRO A 516 -6.63 1.36 3.99
CA PRO A 516 -7.61 2.45 3.89
C PRO A 516 -8.87 2.23 4.74
N GLU A 517 -9.34 0.99 4.89
CA GLU A 517 -10.47 0.66 5.76
C GLU A 517 -10.10 0.77 7.24
N ALA A 518 -8.90 0.30 7.61
CA ALA A 518 -8.36 0.45 8.96
C ALA A 518 -8.16 1.93 9.33
N ILE A 519 -7.59 2.76 8.45
CA ILE A 519 -7.46 4.21 8.67
C ILE A 519 -8.84 4.88 8.75
N ALA A 520 -9.79 4.52 7.90
CA ALA A 520 -11.16 5.02 7.98
C ALA A 520 -11.89 4.56 9.25
N ALA A 521 -11.55 3.39 9.81
CA ALA A 521 -12.06 2.89 11.09
C ALA A 521 -11.44 3.61 12.28
N ASN A 522 -10.11 3.72 12.34
CA ASN A 522 -9.40 4.50 13.34
C ASN A 522 -9.88 5.96 13.33
N GLY A 523 -10.17 6.54 12.15
CA GLY A 523 -10.77 7.86 12.04
C GLY A 523 -12.18 7.97 12.63
N ARG A 524 -12.99 6.89 12.58
CA ARG A 524 -14.30 6.83 13.25
C ARG A 524 -14.15 6.63 14.75
N GLU A 525 -13.37 5.66 15.19
CA GLU A 525 -13.15 5.38 16.62
C GLU A 525 -12.46 6.57 17.32
N LEU A 526 -11.51 7.23 16.65
CA LEU A 526 -10.93 8.49 17.15
C LEU A 526 -11.96 9.63 17.16
N ALA A 527 -12.87 9.71 16.18
CA ALA A 527 -13.94 10.69 16.20
C ALA A 527 -14.97 10.41 17.32
N GLU A 528 -15.31 9.14 17.58
CA GLU A 528 -16.20 8.70 18.66
C GLU A 528 -15.53 8.90 20.04
N VAL A 529 -14.26 8.57 20.19
CA VAL A 529 -13.47 8.89 21.39
C VAL A 529 -13.31 10.39 21.56
N THR A 530 -13.13 11.15 20.48
CA THR A 530 -13.09 12.62 20.53
C THR A 530 -14.47 13.21 20.81
N GLU A 531 -15.56 12.59 20.38
CA GLU A 531 -16.94 12.99 20.74
C GLU A 531 -17.21 12.66 22.21
N HIS A 532 -16.77 11.51 22.73
CA HIS A 532 -16.84 11.20 24.15
C HIS A 532 -15.96 12.14 24.99
N GLU A 533 -14.72 12.41 24.57
CA GLU A 533 -13.85 13.39 25.21
C GLU A 533 -14.41 14.80 25.12
N THR A 534 -15.03 15.19 24.01
CA THR A 534 -15.68 16.50 23.86
C THR A 534 -17.08 16.53 24.46
N ALA A 535 -17.72 15.40 24.79
CA ALA A 535 -18.89 15.34 25.67
C ALA A 535 -18.50 15.40 27.16
N ILE A 536 -17.23 15.10 27.48
CA ILE A 536 -16.60 15.34 28.78
C ILE A 536 -16.07 16.79 28.86
N ARG A 537 -15.48 17.33 27.78
CA ARG A 537 -14.93 18.70 27.67
C ARG A 537 -15.96 19.78 27.28
N SER A 538 -17.10 19.48 26.65
CA SER A 538 -18.16 20.47 26.35
C SER A 538 -19.03 20.77 27.57
N LYS A 539 -18.96 19.91 28.59
CA LYS A 539 -19.26 20.27 29.97
C LYS A 539 -18.28 21.34 30.52
N THR A 540 -17.32 21.80 29.70
CA THR A 540 -16.37 22.92 29.93
C THR A 540 -16.05 23.89 28.73
N GLY A 541 -16.46 23.66 27.45
CA GLY A 541 -16.32 24.61 26.26
C GLY A 541 -15.75 23.99 24.95
N GLY A 542 -15.65 24.61 23.75
CA GLY A 542 -16.12 25.90 23.15
C GLY A 542 -15.61 26.16 21.68
N GLY A 543 -16.20 27.07 20.87
CA GLY A 543 -15.81 27.43 19.45
C GLY A 543 -16.79 28.46 18.79
N GLY A 544 -16.72 28.98 17.53
CA GLY A 544 -15.82 28.94 16.33
C GLY A 544 -16.43 29.74 15.10
N GLY A 545 -15.75 30.00 13.95
CA GLY A 545 -16.36 30.69 12.76
C GLY A 545 -15.44 31.16 11.57
N ALA A 546 -16.01 31.53 10.38
CA ALA A 546 -15.31 31.93 9.10
C ALA A 546 -16.16 32.86 8.12
N ALA A 547 -15.68 33.22 6.89
CA ALA A 547 -16.27 34.28 5.97
C ALA A 547 -16.07 34.15 4.40
N GLU A 548 -16.59 35.07 3.55
CA GLU A 548 -16.91 34.92 2.08
C GLU A 548 -16.61 36.16 1.10
N TRP A 549 -16.82 36.09 -0.25
CA TRP A 549 -16.30 37.01 -1.35
C TRP A 549 -17.30 37.36 -2.56
N SER A 550 -16.84 37.94 -3.72
CA SER A 550 -17.60 38.80 -4.72
C SER A 550 -17.44 38.50 -6.28
N ASP A 551 -18.22 39.20 -7.16
CA ASP A 551 -18.57 38.96 -8.61
C ASP A 551 -17.75 39.60 -9.80
N ASP A 552 -17.74 38.93 -10.98
CA ASP A 552 -17.68 39.44 -12.40
C ASP A 552 -18.10 38.33 -13.43
N TRP A 553 -18.37 38.60 -14.73
CA TRP A 553 -19.00 37.62 -15.70
C TRP A 553 -18.64 37.74 -17.23
N LYS A 554 -18.51 36.58 -17.95
CA LYS A 554 -18.33 36.37 -19.44
C LYS A 554 -18.67 34.92 -19.85
N VAL A 555 -19.26 34.60 -21.02
CA VAL A 555 -19.66 33.19 -21.33
C VAL A 555 -18.58 32.36 -22.05
N LEU A 556 -18.26 31.18 -21.49
CA LEU A 556 -17.37 30.17 -22.08
C LEU A 556 -18.11 28.82 -22.26
N VAL A 557 -17.96 28.19 -23.42
CA VAL A 557 -18.67 26.96 -23.83
C VAL A 557 -17.68 25.88 -24.28
N TYR A 558 -17.88 24.65 -23.83
CA TYR A 558 -17.03 23.51 -24.17
C TYR A 558 -17.78 22.19 -24.04
N ASP A 559 -17.34 21.17 -24.79
CA ASP A 559 -17.82 19.78 -24.64
C ASP A 559 -17.16 19.06 -23.45
N ASP A 560 -17.56 17.82 -23.21
CA ASP A 560 -17.06 17.02 -22.08
C ASP A 560 -15.54 16.79 -22.13
N PHE A 561 -14.93 16.70 -23.31
CA PHE A 561 -13.47 16.52 -23.46
C PHE A 561 -12.74 17.86 -23.34
N CYS A 562 -13.27 18.93 -23.91
CA CYS A 562 -12.67 20.26 -23.83
C CYS A 562 -12.80 20.89 -22.42
N ARG A 563 -13.86 20.58 -21.65
CA ARG A 563 -13.91 20.84 -20.19
C ARG A 563 -12.69 20.25 -19.50
N ASP A 564 -12.42 19.00 -19.84
CA ASP A 564 -11.48 18.12 -19.17
C ASP A 564 -10.03 18.49 -19.52
N VAL A 565 -9.78 18.98 -20.73
CA VAL A 565 -8.48 19.56 -21.16
C VAL A 565 -8.25 20.99 -20.65
N ILE A 566 -9.26 21.87 -20.67
CA ILE A 566 -9.08 23.31 -20.42
C ILE A 566 -9.27 23.68 -18.95
N GLY A 567 -10.16 22.96 -18.25
CA GLY A 567 -10.51 23.26 -16.87
C GLY A 567 -9.36 23.14 -15.85
N PRO A 568 -8.27 22.37 -16.07
CA PRO A 568 -7.06 22.46 -15.25
C PRO A 568 -6.17 23.66 -15.60
N LEU A 569 -6.05 24.00 -16.89
CA LEU A 569 -5.19 25.10 -17.38
C LEU A 569 -5.66 26.49 -16.94
N LEU A 570 -6.94 26.62 -16.59
CA LEU A 570 -7.56 27.86 -16.12
C LEU A 570 -8.47 27.51 -14.93
N SER A 571 -7.97 27.75 -13.72
CA SER A 571 -8.72 27.45 -12.49
C SER A 571 -10.09 28.14 -12.51
N VAL A 572 -11.13 27.43 -12.05
CA VAL A 572 -12.50 27.99 -12.00
C VAL A 572 -12.57 29.21 -11.07
N ALA A 573 -11.66 29.31 -10.09
CA ALA A 573 -11.52 30.50 -9.26
C ALA A 573 -10.88 31.68 -10.02
N GLU A 574 -9.81 31.45 -10.78
CA GLU A 574 -9.20 32.48 -11.65
C GLU A 574 -10.17 32.96 -12.72
N LEU A 575 -10.92 32.04 -13.34
CA LEU A 575 -11.95 32.37 -14.33
C LEU A 575 -13.06 33.22 -13.72
N ARG A 576 -13.56 32.89 -12.52
CA ARG A 576 -14.55 33.72 -11.81
C ARG A 576 -13.97 35.08 -11.37
N LYS A 577 -12.72 35.14 -10.88
CA LYS A 577 -12.02 36.40 -10.55
C LYS A 577 -11.80 37.30 -11.77
N GLN A 578 -11.61 36.71 -12.95
CA GLN A 578 -11.53 37.41 -14.25
C GLN A 578 -12.90 37.63 -14.89
N GLY A 579 -13.99 37.32 -14.18
CA GLY A 579 -15.35 37.33 -14.65
C GLY A 579 -15.64 36.41 -15.82
N VAL A 580 -15.97 35.15 -15.53
CA VAL A 580 -16.32 34.13 -16.51
C VAL A 580 -17.41 33.20 -15.96
N THR A 581 -18.58 33.25 -16.60
CA THR A 581 -19.72 32.34 -16.49
C THR A 581 -19.47 31.09 -17.34
N LEU A 582 -19.47 29.93 -16.70
CA LEU A 582 -19.19 28.65 -17.37
C LEU A 582 -20.49 27.95 -17.78
N HIS A 583 -20.84 28.00 -19.07
CA HIS A 583 -22.04 27.35 -19.61
C HIS A 583 -21.72 25.92 -20.09
N LEU A 584 -21.80 24.97 -19.15
CA LEU A 584 -21.69 23.53 -19.43
C LEU A 584 -22.66 23.10 -20.55
N LEU A 585 -22.20 22.30 -21.51
CA LEU A 585 -23.05 21.66 -22.52
C LEU A 585 -23.99 20.56 -21.97
N LEU A 586 -24.04 20.39 -20.64
CA LEU A 586 -24.82 19.37 -19.92
C LEU A 586 -26.21 19.85 -19.45
N ASN A 587 -26.45 21.16 -19.39
CA ASN A 587 -27.75 21.70 -18.97
C ASN A 587 -28.59 22.10 -20.19
N ASP A 588 -29.71 21.40 -20.43
CA ASP A 588 -30.69 21.74 -21.47
C ASP A 588 -31.55 22.99 -21.12
N ARG A 589 -31.10 23.81 -20.15
CA ARG A 589 -31.57 25.18 -19.95
C ARG A 589 -30.44 26.14 -20.24
N ARG A 590 -30.61 26.92 -21.31
CA ARG A 590 -29.79 28.08 -21.67
C ARG A 590 -30.74 29.26 -21.84
N ASP A 591 -30.85 30.08 -20.81
CA ASP A 591 -31.53 31.37 -20.91
C ASP A 591 -30.68 32.29 -21.81
N ALA A 592 -31.31 33.12 -22.65
CA ALA A 592 -30.60 33.93 -23.64
C ALA A 592 -29.79 35.07 -22.96
N VAL A 593 -28.46 34.99 -23.02
CA VAL A 593 -27.54 35.96 -22.38
C VAL A 593 -27.14 37.05 -23.39
N ALA A 594 -28.08 37.93 -23.72
CA ALA A 594 -27.88 39.01 -24.68
C ALA A 594 -26.70 39.93 -24.29
N GLY A 595 -25.89 40.32 -25.28
CA GLY A 595 -24.75 41.22 -25.12
C GLY A 595 -23.42 40.55 -24.73
N VAL A 596 -23.39 39.23 -24.50
CA VAL A 596 -22.18 38.51 -24.08
C VAL A 596 -21.63 37.61 -25.20
N PRO A 597 -20.35 37.77 -25.62
CA PRO A 597 -19.75 36.93 -26.65
C PRO A 597 -19.46 35.51 -26.13
N ALA A 598 -19.65 34.51 -27.00
CA ALA A 598 -19.40 33.10 -26.67
C ALA A 598 -18.13 32.57 -27.35
N VAL A 599 -17.32 31.84 -26.58
CA VAL A 599 -16.14 31.11 -27.10
C VAL A 599 -16.37 29.61 -26.92
N TYR A 600 -16.33 28.87 -28.03
CA TYR A 600 -16.49 27.42 -28.07
C TYR A 600 -15.12 26.73 -28.17
N PHE A 601 -14.95 25.66 -27.40
CA PHE A 601 -13.86 24.68 -27.55
C PHE A 601 -14.45 23.27 -27.70
N LEU A 602 -14.17 22.61 -28.81
CA LEU A 602 -14.84 21.35 -29.19
C LEU A 602 -13.87 20.32 -29.78
N GLN A 603 -14.17 19.04 -29.57
CA GLN A 603 -13.73 17.97 -30.45
C GLN A 603 -14.43 18.09 -31.83
N PRO A 604 -13.74 17.75 -32.94
CA PRO A 604 -14.31 17.80 -34.28
C PRO A 604 -15.23 16.60 -34.56
N THR A 605 -16.38 16.53 -33.89
CA THR A 605 -17.40 15.47 -34.06
C THR A 605 -18.66 15.99 -34.75
N GLU A 606 -19.38 15.10 -35.44
CA GLU A 606 -20.64 15.48 -36.12
C GLU A 606 -21.70 16.01 -35.14
N ALA A 607 -21.83 15.38 -33.96
CA ALA A 607 -22.76 15.81 -32.92
C ALA A 607 -22.45 17.22 -32.40
N ASN A 608 -21.19 17.54 -32.16
CA ASN A 608 -20.77 18.88 -31.73
C ASN A 608 -21.09 19.93 -32.79
N VAL A 609 -20.78 19.66 -34.07
CA VAL A 609 -21.04 20.60 -35.16
C VAL A 609 -22.54 20.82 -35.37
N ARG A 610 -23.37 19.76 -35.33
CA ARG A 610 -24.84 19.88 -35.37
C ARG A 610 -25.39 20.70 -34.20
N ARG A 611 -24.79 20.62 -33.00
CA ARG A 611 -25.21 21.41 -31.84
C ARG A 611 -24.81 22.89 -31.94
N VAL A 612 -23.64 23.20 -32.52
CA VAL A 612 -23.25 24.59 -32.87
C VAL A 612 -24.21 25.20 -33.90
N ILE A 613 -24.58 24.45 -34.94
CA ILE A 613 -25.58 24.91 -35.93
C ILE A 613 -26.92 25.24 -35.24
N LYS A 614 -27.35 24.42 -34.26
CA LYS A 614 -28.56 24.70 -33.47
C LYS A 614 -28.39 25.93 -32.57
N ASP A 615 -27.30 26.06 -31.82
CA ASP A 615 -27.05 27.22 -30.94
C ASP A 615 -27.04 28.56 -31.72
N LEU A 616 -26.59 28.52 -32.98
CA LEU A 616 -26.63 29.64 -33.92
C LEU A 616 -28.07 29.94 -34.41
N ALA A 617 -28.83 28.91 -34.79
CA ALA A 617 -30.22 29.05 -35.25
C ALA A 617 -31.20 29.45 -34.12
N ASP A 618 -30.92 29.05 -32.88
CA ASP A 618 -31.65 29.46 -31.67
C ASP A 618 -31.31 30.91 -31.26
N GLY A 619 -30.35 31.58 -31.91
CA GLY A 619 -30.04 33.00 -31.70
C GLY A 619 -29.40 33.34 -30.35
N LEU A 620 -28.72 32.40 -29.70
CA LEU A 620 -28.34 32.51 -28.28
C LEU A 620 -27.22 33.52 -27.96
N TYR A 621 -26.40 33.92 -28.95
CA TYR A 621 -25.19 34.72 -28.74
C TYR A 621 -24.90 35.67 -29.91
N ASP A 622 -24.57 36.94 -29.62
CA ASP A 622 -24.30 37.97 -30.64
C ASP A 622 -22.99 37.75 -31.42
N LYS A 623 -22.02 37.00 -30.86
CA LYS A 623 -20.72 36.68 -31.46
C LYS A 623 -20.22 35.32 -31.00
N VAL A 624 -19.72 34.53 -31.95
CA VAL A 624 -19.24 33.16 -31.72
C VAL A 624 -17.81 32.99 -32.25
N TYR A 625 -16.93 32.42 -31.42
CA TYR A 625 -15.57 32.00 -31.78
C TYR A 625 -15.45 30.48 -31.67
N LEU A 626 -14.95 29.80 -32.71
CA LEU A 626 -14.88 28.34 -32.76
C LEU A 626 -13.42 27.84 -32.70
N ASN A 627 -13.11 26.98 -31.72
CA ASN A 627 -11.79 26.36 -31.56
C ASN A 627 -11.92 24.84 -31.58
N PHE A 628 -11.10 24.17 -32.39
CA PHE A 628 -11.08 22.71 -32.49
C PHE A 628 -9.79 22.09 -31.93
N ALA A 629 -9.96 20.98 -31.21
CA ALA A 629 -8.87 20.31 -30.50
C ALA A 629 -7.88 19.59 -31.43
N ALA A 630 -8.35 18.89 -32.47
CA ALA A 630 -7.51 17.98 -33.28
C ALA A 630 -7.25 18.47 -34.73
N PRO A 631 -6.02 18.27 -35.26
CA PRO A 631 -5.67 18.49 -36.66
C PRO A 631 -6.12 17.31 -37.55
N LEU A 632 -6.10 17.50 -38.88
CA LEU A 632 -6.55 16.50 -39.84
C LEU A 632 -5.43 15.67 -40.50
N PRO A 633 -5.76 14.47 -41.01
CA PRO A 633 -5.09 13.91 -42.18
C PRO A 633 -5.40 14.74 -43.45
N ARG A 634 -4.45 14.75 -44.39
CA ARG A 634 -4.62 15.26 -45.76
C ARG A 634 -4.21 14.18 -46.77
N PRO A 635 -4.66 14.27 -48.04
CA PRO A 635 -3.98 13.62 -49.17
C PRO A 635 -2.69 14.37 -49.57
#